data_AF-A0A935HFR5-F1
#
_entry.id   AF-A0A935HFR5-F1
#
_cell.length_a   1.000
_cell.length_b   1.000
_cell.length_c   1.000
_cell.angle_alpha   90.00
_cell.angle_beta   90.00
_cell.angle_gamma   90.00
#
_symmetry.space_group_name_H-M   'P 1'
#
loop_
_entity.id
_entity.type
_entity.pdbx_description
1 polymer ?
#
loop_
_entity_poly.entity_id
_entity_poly.type
_entity_poly.pdbx_seq_one_letter_code
_entity_poly.pdbx_strand_id
1 'polypeptide(L)'
;MLSLAAAAVPFASVSAAQLATKQLAGPPSEFADMAAVEPARTAVHSKSALLPVQLEKLANGRYGWQSQLPVEGENLNLLSFSGAKAQWDLGLRDPMGTQAKSVRELAQELDRTDFALEGQSFPAVRYGFKAMTPGDWTLSVEADSATAGFVLVEGAGKTRLMAHQTSFNQQVGKRLGFVASVYDEEGGESVPQIAGAKLRVTGPDGIAEYPMFDDGLHGDAKAMDGLFGADFAPLAAGDFTAQVIATGRTVDGKGFVRSAEFALPVIADQLSVRNSVVFAKSISDHRIALDLDVAVAKASSDHYRVVGEVWGMSRSGKRALPVAWIGGMSELDHGRLPLSLDARWIANAKAVGPFTLRNLRIEDPNHFVPLAKIAELPIDIGVLPKAALTRAAGIDDEMRQGLRPTGLIQGKGVGTKLLLVHGYCSGDAWGPVASKFSNSVVFKDFNKNRSHDQFANLIKTFGATWNSYGIVAHSQGGAAALHLYTYYWSGLDNATGARLIQSVGTPYQGTALAGNAAVLGSVFGVGCGTNANLTYSGASSWLAGIPTSSRAKVNYYTTSFKLTNWYTNDYCNMATDLLLNDPEDGTTEQTKGQLSGAINQGHKTGWCHTSSMRDPAQTSDSSRNSTMNSNAAR
;
A
#
# COMPACT_ATOMS: atom_id res chain seq x y z
N MET A 1 1.97 33.47 -47.89
CA MET A 1 1.44 34.12 -46.68
C MET A 1 -0.02 33.70 -46.50
N LEU A 2 -0.27 32.68 -45.67
CA LEU A 2 -1.61 32.35 -45.18
C LEU A 2 -1.42 31.99 -43.70
N SER A 3 -1.98 32.78 -42.79
CA SER A 3 -1.96 32.53 -41.36
C SER A 3 -3.05 31.53 -40.99
N LEU A 4 -2.67 30.42 -40.35
CA LEU A 4 -3.61 29.57 -39.64
C LEU A 4 -3.85 30.18 -38.25
N ALA A 5 -5.05 30.70 -38.02
CA ALA A 5 -5.53 31.04 -36.70
C ALA A 5 -5.90 29.73 -35.96
N ALA A 6 -5.16 29.42 -34.91
CA ALA A 6 -5.51 28.35 -33.98
C ALA A 6 -6.70 28.80 -33.12
N ALA A 7 -7.86 28.18 -33.33
CA ALA A 7 -9.01 28.34 -32.45
C ALA A 7 -8.71 27.60 -31.13
N ALA A 8 -8.40 28.38 -30.08
CA ALA A 8 -8.33 27.87 -28.72
C ALA A 8 -9.75 27.50 -28.26
N VAL A 9 -10.00 26.21 -28.07
CA VAL A 9 -11.20 25.72 -27.39
C VAL A 9 -11.06 26.12 -25.92
N PRO A 10 -12.00 26.88 -25.33
CA PRO A 10 -11.92 27.23 -23.93
C PRO A 10 -12.15 25.96 -23.12
N PHE A 11 -11.15 25.58 -22.32
CA PHE A 11 -11.36 24.64 -21.22
C PHE A 11 -12.41 25.26 -20.31
N ALA A 12 -13.62 24.70 -20.31
CA ALA A 12 -14.59 25.00 -19.28
C ALA A 12 -13.96 24.59 -17.93
N SER A 13 -13.57 25.58 -17.13
CA SER A 13 -13.24 25.41 -15.74
C SER A 13 -14.45 24.81 -15.04
N VAL A 14 -14.42 23.51 -14.80
CA VAL A 14 -15.34 22.85 -13.88
C VAL A 14 -15.12 23.53 -12.54
N SER A 15 -16.09 24.31 -12.08
CA SER A 15 -16.16 24.78 -10.69
C SER A 15 -15.93 23.57 -9.81
N ALA A 16 -14.83 23.54 -9.06
CA ALA A 16 -14.55 22.49 -8.09
C ALA A 16 -15.75 22.40 -7.15
N ALA A 17 -16.53 21.32 -7.26
CA ALA A 17 -17.52 21.03 -6.25
C ALA A 17 -16.73 20.77 -4.96
N GLN A 18 -16.97 21.58 -3.94
CA GLN A 18 -16.32 21.45 -2.63
C GLN A 18 -16.34 19.98 -2.21
N LEU A 19 -15.18 19.41 -1.84
CA LEU A 19 -15.08 18.06 -1.34
C LEU A 19 -15.95 18.01 -0.09
N ALA A 20 -17.12 17.38 -0.20
CA ALA A 20 -17.98 17.18 0.95
C ALA A 20 -17.34 16.18 1.93
N THR A 21 -16.36 16.64 2.70
CA THR A 21 -15.56 15.81 3.61
C THR A 21 -16.26 15.60 4.95
N LYS A 22 -15.95 14.47 5.57
CA LYS A 22 -16.36 14.13 6.93
C LYS A 22 -15.41 14.75 7.94
N GLN A 23 -15.97 15.14 9.08
CA GLN A 23 -15.22 15.63 10.22
C GLN A 23 -15.13 14.51 11.24
N LEU A 24 -13.99 13.82 11.26
CA LEU A 24 -13.85 12.56 11.97
C LEU A 24 -13.46 12.78 13.42
N ALA A 25 -14.03 11.97 14.30
CA ALA A 25 -13.56 11.82 15.67
C ALA A 25 -13.87 10.43 16.23
N GLY A 26 -13.11 10.02 17.24
CA GLY A 26 -13.35 8.73 17.89
C GLY A 26 -12.75 8.63 19.29
N PRO A 27 -13.11 7.57 20.02
CA PRO A 27 -12.80 7.43 21.43
C PRO A 27 -11.28 7.23 21.66
N PRO A 28 -10.78 7.54 22.87
CA PRO A 28 -9.40 7.26 23.26
C PRO A 28 -8.93 5.82 23.11
N SER A 29 -9.84 4.85 23.13
CA SER A 29 -9.50 3.44 22.90
C SER A 29 -8.94 3.17 21.50
N GLU A 30 -9.13 4.08 20.54
CA GLU A 30 -8.62 3.97 19.18
C GLU A 30 -7.28 4.70 18.98
N PHE A 31 -6.68 5.33 20.00
CA PHE A 31 -5.44 6.12 19.83
C PHE A 31 -4.29 5.30 19.25
N ALA A 32 -4.11 4.06 19.71
CA ALA A 32 -3.06 3.18 19.20
C ALA A 32 -3.27 2.81 17.72
N ASP A 33 -4.53 2.57 17.31
CA ASP A 33 -4.87 2.25 15.92
C ASP A 33 -4.71 3.45 14.98
N MET A 34 -4.87 4.66 15.52
CA MET A 34 -4.75 5.94 14.82
C MET A 34 -3.35 6.56 14.96
N ALA A 35 -2.39 5.89 15.58
CA ALA A 35 -1.02 6.39 15.74
C ALA A 35 -0.25 6.31 14.41
N ALA A 36 0.80 7.13 14.26
CA ALA A 36 1.70 6.99 13.13
C ALA A 36 2.33 5.59 13.11
N VAL A 37 2.44 5.01 11.92
CA VAL A 37 2.97 3.65 11.77
C VAL A 37 4.45 3.61 12.10
N GLU A 38 4.83 2.59 12.87
CA GLU A 38 6.22 2.23 13.10
C GLU A 38 6.77 1.48 11.86
N PRO A 39 7.80 2.01 11.18
CA PRO A 39 8.27 1.43 9.92
C PRO A 39 8.67 -0.06 10.00
N ALA A 40 9.23 -0.50 11.13
CA ALA A 40 9.60 -1.90 11.34
C ALA A 40 8.40 -2.88 11.24
N ARG A 41 7.18 -2.43 11.56
CA ARG A 41 5.95 -3.25 11.41
C ARG A 41 5.53 -3.46 9.95
N THR A 42 6.15 -2.73 9.04
CA THR A 42 5.88 -2.79 7.59
C THR A 42 6.96 -3.52 6.82
N ALA A 43 7.81 -4.27 7.55
CA ALA A 43 8.93 -5.00 6.97
C ALA A 43 8.50 -5.96 5.86
N VAL A 44 9.32 -6.00 4.82
CA VAL A 44 9.26 -6.99 3.75
C VAL A 44 10.11 -8.17 4.19
N HIS A 45 9.50 -9.35 4.20
CA HIS A 45 10.15 -10.62 4.48
C HIS A 45 10.29 -11.39 3.18
N SER A 46 11.51 -11.75 2.78
CA SER A 46 11.80 -12.31 1.47
C SER A 46 12.56 -13.63 1.54
N LYS A 47 12.12 -14.59 0.71
CA LYS A 47 12.75 -15.91 0.46
C LYS A 47 13.49 -15.97 -0.88
N SER A 48 13.48 -14.89 -1.65
CA SER A 48 14.01 -14.84 -3.02
C SER A 48 14.84 -13.59 -3.26
N ALA A 49 15.48 -13.52 -4.44
CA ALA A 49 16.26 -12.37 -4.87
C ALA A 49 15.91 -12.01 -6.32
N LEU A 50 15.44 -10.79 -6.53
CA LEU A 50 15.24 -10.17 -7.84
C LEU A 50 16.52 -9.40 -8.23
N LEU A 51 17.40 -10.06 -8.97
CA LEU A 51 18.72 -9.52 -9.31
C LEU A 51 18.65 -8.66 -10.58
N PRO A 52 19.09 -7.39 -10.54
CA PRO A 52 19.17 -6.55 -11.73
C PRO A 52 20.28 -7.04 -12.66
N VAL A 53 19.97 -7.13 -13.95
CA VAL A 53 20.92 -7.47 -15.00
C VAL A 53 21.13 -6.26 -15.89
N GLN A 54 22.36 -5.75 -15.89
CA GLN A 54 22.82 -4.69 -16.77
C GLN A 54 23.93 -5.24 -17.64
N LEU A 55 23.65 -5.45 -18.92
CA LEU A 55 24.58 -6.09 -19.84
C LEU A 55 25.63 -5.10 -20.33
N GLU A 56 26.89 -5.52 -20.32
CA GLU A 56 28.03 -4.76 -20.83
C GLU A 56 28.55 -5.36 -22.12
N LYS A 57 29.14 -4.53 -22.98
CA LYS A 57 29.65 -5.01 -24.27
C LYS A 57 30.89 -5.89 -24.07
N LEU A 58 30.82 -7.13 -24.53
CA LEU A 58 31.90 -8.11 -24.51
C LEU A 58 32.83 -7.95 -25.71
N ALA A 59 34.03 -8.52 -25.61
CA ALA A 59 35.04 -8.50 -26.68
C ALA A 59 34.58 -9.20 -27.97
N ASN A 60 33.66 -10.17 -27.87
CA ASN A 60 33.07 -10.89 -29.02
C ASN A 60 31.96 -10.07 -29.74
N GLY A 61 31.69 -8.84 -29.30
CA GLY A 61 30.67 -7.97 -29.88
C GLY A 61 29.27 -8.17 -29.31
N ARG A 62 29.03 -9.23 -28.53
CA ARG A 62 27.78 -9.46 -27.79
C ARG A 62 27.75 -8.63 -26.51
N TYR A 63 26.63 -8.65 -25.80
CA TYR A 63 26.48 -8.07 -24.48
C TYR A 63 26.38 -9.17 -23.44
N GLY A 64 27.01 -8.98 -22.28
CA GLY A 64 27.10 -9.99 -21.24
C GLY A 64 27.04 -9.43 -19.84
N TRP A 65 26.62 -10.28 -18.91
CA TRP A 65 26.62 -10.04 -17.47
C TRP A 65 26.86 -11.35 -16.74
N GLN A 66 27.51 -11.29 -15.58
CA GLN A 66 27.74 -12.45 -14.73
C GLN A 66 27.50 -12.10 -13.26
N SER A 67 26.98 -13.05 -12.50
CA SER A 67 26.87 -12.94 -11.05
C SER A 67 27.10 -14.29 -10.39
N GLN A 68 27.61 -14.25 -9.16
CA GLN A 68 27.54 -15.40 -8.26
C GLN A 68 26.09 -15.64 -7.88
N LEU A 69 25.69 -16.90 -7.88
CA LEU A 69 24.38 -17.36 -7.52
C LEU A 69 24.50 -18.51 -6.50
N PRO A 70 24.34 -18.20 -5.21
CA PRO A 70 24.35 -19.23 -4.18
C PRO A 70 23.16 -20.17 -4.33
N VAL A 71 23.43 -21.47 -4.36
CA VAL A 71 22.44 -22.55 -4.39
C VAL A 71 22.44 -23.23 -3.02
N GLU A 72 21.38 -23.01 -2.24
CA GLU A 72 21.28 -23.46 -0.83
C GLU A 72 20.89 -24.95 -0.70
N GLY A 73 20.24 -25.51 -1.71
CA GLY A 73 19.70 -26.86 -1.69
C GLY A 73 19.71 -27.50 -3.07
N GLU A 74 19.00 -28.62 -3.20
CA GLU A 74 18.98 -29.39 -4.45
C GLU A 74 18.00 -28.85 -5.49
N ASN A 75 17.11 -27.95 -5.08
CA ASN A 75 16.13 -27.33 -5.95
C ASN A 75 16.48 -25.86 -6.16
N LEU A 76 16.28 -25.38 -7.39
CA LEU A 76 16.46 -23.98 -7.75
C LEU A 76 15.34 -23.57 -8.70
N ASN A 77 14.68 -22.46 -8.42
CA ASN A 77 13.79 -21.81 -9.38
C ASN A 77 14.45 -20.50 -9.84
N LEU A 78 14.58 -20.35 -11.15
CA LEU A 78 15.11 -19.15 -11.80
C LEU A 78 14.09 -18.62 -12.80
N LEU A 79 13.72 -17.35 -12.69
CA LEU A 79 12.89 -16.67 -13.67
C LEU A 79 13.69 -15.57 -14.34
N SER A 80 13.64 -15.55 -15.66
CA SER A 80 14.29 -14.54 -16.49
C SER A 80 13.28 -13.54 -17.02
N PHE A 81 13.48 -12.27 -16.69
CA PHE A 81 12.74 -11.12 -17.21
C PHE A 81 13.67 -10.36 -18.16
N SER A 82 13.68 -10.75 -19.44
CA SER A 82 14.48 -10.11 -20.49
C SER A 82 13.71 -9.02 -21.26
N GLY A 83 12.41 -8.87 -20.99
CA GLY A 83 11.48 -8.05 -21.76
C GLY A 83 10.97 -8.77 -23.01
N ALA A 84 9.75 -8.44 -23.46
CA ALA A 84 8.99 -9.21 -24.44
C ALA A 84 9.64 -9.43 -25.83
N LYS A 85 10.73 -8.73 -26.14
CA LYS A 85 11.43 -8.80 -27.45
C LYS A 85 12.87 -9.31 -27.37
N ALA A 86 13.49 -9.42 -26.19
CA ALA A 86 14.87 -9.84 -26.07
C ALA A 86 14.95 -11.31 -25.62
N GLN A 87 15.76 -12.09 -26.34
CA GLN A 87 16.12 -13.44 -25.90
C GLN A 87 17.48 -13.36 -25.22
N TRP A 88 17.51 -13.75 -23.95
CA TRP A 88 18.75 -13.92 -23.19
C TRP A 88 19.20 -15.36 -23.27
N ASP A 89 20.47 -15.56 -23.60
CA ASP A 89 21.16 -16.82 -23.47
C ASP A 89 21.70 -16.93 -22.05
N LEU A 90 21.15 -17.87 -21.29
CA LEU A 90 21.54 -18.09 -19.90
C LEU A 90 22.47 -19.29 -19.79
N GLY A 91 23.58 -19.09 -19.09
CA GLY A 91 24.56 -20.13 -18.77
C GLY A 91 24.75 -20.28 -17.27
N LEU A 92 24.92 -21.52 -16.80
CA LEU A 92 25.27 -21.84 -15.42
C LEU A 92 26.60 -22.59 -15.38
N ARG A 93 27.46 -22.19 -14.45
CA ARG A 93 28.72 -22.84 -14.13
C ARG A 93 28.70 -23.36 -12.71
N ASP A 94 29.08 -24.63 -12.54
CA ASP A 94 29.13 -25.28 -11.23
C ASP A 94 30.24 -24.70 -10.34
N PRO A 95 30.18 -24.95 -9.01
CA PRO A 95 31.19 -24.48 -8.07
C PRO A 95 32.58 -25.08 -8.29
N MET A 96 32.68 -26.24 -8.96
CA MET A 96 33.94 -26.94 -9.23
C MET A 96 34.63 -26.48 -10.52
N GLY A 97 34.04 -25.54 -11.26
CA GLY A 97 34.64 -24.92 -12.43
C GLY A 97 34.56 -25.72 -13.72
N THR A 98 33.57 -26.62 -13.88
CA THR A 98 33.33 -27.23 -15.20
C THR A 98 32.86 -26.17 -16.21
N GLN A 99 32.82 -26.51 -17.51
CA GLN A 99 32.36 -25.58 -18.54
C GLN A 99 30.93 -25.08 -18.24
N ALA A 100 30.67 -23.80 -18.55
CA ALA A 100 29.33 -23.25 -18.45
C ALA A 100 28.40 -24.02 -19.41
N LYS A 101 27.28 -24.51 -18.88
CA LYS A 101 26.24 -25.20 -19.66
C LYS A 101 25.05 -24.28 -19.85
N SER A 102 24.28 -24.48 -20.91
CA SER A 102 23.04 -23.73 -21.10
C SER A 102 22.07 -24.05 -19.96
N VAL A 103 21.47 -23.01 -19.37
CA VAL A 103 20.38 -23.16 -18.40
C VAL A 103 19.24 -23.98 -18.98
N ARG A 104 18.97 -23.85 -20.28
CA ARG A 104 17.92 -24.60 -20.98
C ARG A 104 18.18 -26.10 -21.05
N GLU A 105 19.45 -26.49 -21.15
CA GLU A 105 19.86 -27.90 -21.18
C GLU A 105 19.87 -28.52 -19.78
N LEU A 106 20.15 -27.70 -18.76
CA LEU A 106 20.22 -28.14 -17.37
C LEU A 106 18.84 -28.21 -16.69
N ALA A 107 17.91 -27.32 -17.05
CA ALA A 107 16.61 -27.24 -16.42
C ALA A 107 15.76 -28.49 -16.72
N GLN A 108 15.14 -29.06 -15.69
CA GLN A 108 14.17 -30.15 -15.85
C GLN A 108 12.75 -29.62 -16.12
N GLU A 109 12.48 -28.36 -15.81
CA GLU A 109 11.20 -27.70 -16.05
C GLU A 109 11.45 -26.35 -16.75
N LEU A 110 10.69 -26.08 -17.81
CA LEU A 110 10.76 -24.83 -18.56
C LEU A 110 9.35 -24.36 -18.91
N ASP A 111 8.97 -23.23 -18.34
CA ASP A 111 7.63 -22.66 -18.51
C ASP A 111 7.72 -21.20 -18.96
N ARG A 112 6.85 -20.82 -19.90
CA ARG A 112 6.56 -19.41 -20.14
C ARG A 112 5.48 -18.99 -19.18
N THR A 113 5.75 -17.98 -18.38
CA THR A 113 4.84 -17.47 -17.34
C THR A 113 4.86 -15.96 -17.34
N ASP A 114 3.96 -15.35 -16.61
CA ASP A 114 3.90 -13.91 -16.40
C ASP A 114 3.91 -13.63 -14.89
N PHE A 115 4.77 -12.70 -14.45
CA PHE A 115 4.54 -12.04 -13.17
C PHE A 115 3.30 -11.16 -13.33
N ALA A 116 2.27 -11.38 -12.51
CA ALA A 116 1.01 -10.64 -12.62
C ALA A 116 0.62 -9.98 -11.30
N LEU A 117 0.35 -8.67 -11.35
CA LEU A 117 -0.34 -7.93 -10.30
C LEU A 117 -1.61 -7.38 -10.92
N GLU A 118 -2.73 -8.09 -10.73
CA GLU A 118 -4.01 -7.77 -11.37
C GLU A 118 -3.90 -7.71 -12.90
N GLY A 119 -4.18 -6.57 -13.53
CA GLY A 119 -4.03 -6.39 -14.98
C GLY A 119 -2.62 -6.00 -15.42
N GLN A 120 -1.67 -5.80 -14.50
CA GLN A 120 -0.26 -5.60 -14.84
C GLN A 120 0.42 -6.96 -14.99
N SER A 121 1.11 -7.17 -16.11
CA SER A 121 1.80 -8.43 -16.41
C SER A 121 3.20 -8.18 -17.01
N PHE A 122 4.18 -8.95 -16.54
CA PHE A 122 5.54 -8.98 -17.07
C PHE A 122 5.90 -10.40 -17.51
N PRO A 123 6.13 -10.63 -18.82
CA PRO A 123 6.53 -11.93 -19.31
C PRO A 123 7.87 -12.40 -18.76
N ALA A 124 7.92 -13.68 -18.41
CA ALA A 124 9.09 -14.34 -17.88
C ALA A 124 9.23 -15.76 -18.43
N VAL A 125 10.46 -16.27 -18.39
CA VAL A 125 10.74 -17.69 -18.62
C VAL A 125 11.24 -18.28 -17.31
N ARG A 126 10.54 -19.29 -16.80
CA ARG A 126 10.95 -20.06 -15.63
C ARG A 126 11.82 -21.24 -16.06
N TYR A 127 12.85 -21.47 -15.28
CA TYR A 127 13.73 -22.64 -15.31
C TYR A 127 13.72 -23.27 -13.91
N GLY A 128 13.19 -24.49 -13.82
CA GLY A 128 13.18 -25.29 -12.61
C GLY A 128 14.30 -26.32 -12.66
N PHE A 129 15.12 -26.35 -11.61
CA PHE A 129 16.21 -27.30 -11.45
C PHE A 129 15.98 -28.20 -10.25
N LYS A 130 16.34 -29.49 -10.41
CA LYS A 130 16.32 -30.53 -9.38
C LYS A 130 17.69 -31.20 -9.29
N ALA A 131 18.01 -31.75 -8.12
CA ALA A 131 19.28 -32.42 -7.85
C ALA A 131 20.52 -31.53 -8.13
N MET A 132 20.39 -30.22 -7.91
CA MET A 132 21.50 -29.28 -7.99
C MET A 132 22.50 -29.55 -6.86
N THR A 133 23.79 -29.43 -7.15
CA THR A 133 24.81 -29.45 -6.09
C THR A 133 24.81 -28.11 -5.36
N PRO A 134 24.65 -28.07 -4.03
CA PRO A 134 24.74 -26.83 -3.27
C PRO A 134 26.12 -26.17 -3.41
N GLY A 135 26.14 -24.84 -3.43
CA GLY A 135 27.38 -24.06 -3.54
C GLY A 135 27.22 -22.77 -4.31
N ASP A 136 28.34 -22.08 -4.54
CA ASP A 136 28.37 -20.80 -5.24
C ASP A 136 28.50 -21.06 -6.76
N TRP A 137 27.36 -21.02 -7.47
CA TRP A 137 27.32 -21.15 -8.93
C TRP A 137 27.60 -19.81 -9.59
N THR A 138 28.07 -19.81 -10.84
CA THR A 138 28.13 -18.57 -11.65
C THR A 138 27.03 -18.59 -12.70
N LEU A 139 26.14 -17.60 -12.65
CA LEU A 139 25.15 -17.33 -13.69
C LEU A 139 25.71 -16.33 -14.68
N SER A 140 25.65 -16.66 -15.97
CA SER A 140 25.97 -15.76 -17.07
C SER A 140 24.73 -15.48 -17.91
N VAL A 141 24.56 -14.23 -18.29
CA VAL A 141 23.54 -13.76 -19.23
C VAL A 141 24.26 -13.19 -20.44
N GLU A 142 23.94 -13.64 -21.65
CA GLU A 142 24.39 -13.02 -22.89
C GLU A 142 23.20 -12.64 -23.78
N ALA A 143 23.36 -11.57 -24.55
CA ALA A 143 22.38 -11.14 -25.54
C ALA A 143 23.04 -10.38 -26.67
N ASP A 144 22.29 -10.18 -27.76
CA ASP A 144 22.77 -9.44 -28.93
C ASP A 144 22.59 -7.92 -28.78
N SER A 145 21.86 -7.47 -27.75
CA SER A 145 21.63 -6.07 -27.42
C SER A 145 21.81 -5.80 -25.93
N ALA A 146 22.11 -4.55 -25.57
CA ALA A 146 22.31 -4.08 -24.19
C ALA A 146 21.00 -4.00 -23.36
N THR A 147 20.08 -4.95 -23.54
CA THR A 147 18.77 -4.91 -22.91
C THR A 147 18.90 -5.20 -21.42
N ALA A 148 18.48 -4.25 -20.58
CA ALA A 148 18.38 -4.45 -19.13
C ALA A 148 17.19 -5.34 -18.77
N GLY A 149 17.27 -5.99 -17.62
CA GLY A 149 16.17 -6.79 -17.09
C GLY A 149 16.48 -7.33 -15.70
N PHE A 150 15.83 -8.44 -15.35
CA PHE A 150 16.00 -9.06 -14.04
C PHE A 150 16.07 -10.58 -14.12
N VAL A 151 16.75 -11.17 -13.14
CA VAL A 151 16.65 -12.59 -12.83
C VAL A 151 16.11 -12.73 -11.42
N LEU A 152 14.97 -13.38 -11.26
CA LEU A 152 14.44 -13.76 -9.95
C LEU A 152 14.92 -15.16 -9.60
N VAL A 153 15.49 -15.32 -8.42
CA VAL A 153 15.94 -16.62 -7.91
C VAL A 153 15.35 -16.90 -6.55
N GLU A 154 14.82 -18.10 -6.37
CA GLU A 154 14.33 -18.58 -5.09
C GLU A 154 15.44 -19.30 -4.31
N GLY A 155 15.55 -18.97 -3.01
CA GLY A 155 16.38 -19.74 -2.10
C GLY A 155 15.62 -20.93 -1.53
N ALA A 156 16.17 -22.14 -1.70
CA ALA A 156 15.58 -23.38 -1.18
C ALA A 156 15.69 -23.55 0.35
N GLY A 157 16.33 -22.61 1.06
CA GLY A 157 16.56 -22.68 2.51
C GLY A 157 15.53 -21.91 3.35
N LYS A 158 15.70 -22.00 4.67
CA LYS A 158 14.84 -21.35 5.69
C LYS A 158 15.24 -19.91 5.99
N THR A 159 16.38 -19.47 5.45
CA THR A 159 16.86 -18.10 5.63
C THR A 159 15.95 -17.13 4.89
N ARG A 160 15.56 -16.07 5.61
CA ARG A 160 14.73 -14.97 5.14
C ARG A 160 15.47 -13.65 5.34
N LEU A 161 15.30 -12.73 4.40
CA LEU A 161 15.67 -11.33 4.56
C LEU A 161 14.48 -10.59 5.16
N MET A 162 14.73 -9.80 6.20
CA MET A 162 13.82 -8.77 6.68
C MET A 162 14.40 -7.42 6.30
N ALA A 163 13.63 -6.57 5.61
CA ALA A 163 14.03 -5.20 5.34
C ALA A 163 12.88 -4.22 5.54
N HIS A 164 13.19 -3.00 5.99
CA HIS A 164 12.20 -1.93 6.12
C HIS A 164 12.82 -0.54 6.03
N GLN A 165 11.97 0.46 5.78
CA GLN A 165 12.35 1.87 5.89
C GLN A 165 12.67 2.23 7.35
N THR A 166 13.57 3.18 7.59
CA THR A 166 13.79 3.73 8.95
C THR A 166 12.79 4.84 9.29
N SER A 167 12.19 5.48 8.28
CA SER A 167 11.18 6.52 8.43
C SER A 167 10.35 6.73 7.15
N PHE A 168 9.17 7.32 7.30
CA PHE A 168 8.31 7.75 6.19
C PHE A 168 8.53 9.25 5.90
N ASN A 169 9.65 9.58 5.26
CA ASN A 169 10.06 10.94 4.95
C ASN A 169 10.23 11.16 3.43
N GLN A 170 9.31 10.64 2.62
CA GLN A 170 9.41 10.66 1.16
C GLN A 170 9.16 12.05 0.55
N GLN A 171 10.00 13.01 0.93
CA GLN A 171 9.98 14.39 0.43
C GLN A 171 11.33 14.73 -0.21
N VAL A 172 11.30 15.58 -1.23
CA VAL A 172 12.51 16.06 -1.91
C VAL A 172 13.51 16.64 -0.90
N GLY A 173 14.75 16.17 -0.97
CA GLY A 173 15.87 16.59 -0.12
C GLY A 173 15.87 16.01 1.30
N LYS A 174 14.88 15.19 1.69
CA LYS A 174 14.89 14.49 2.99
C LYS A 174 15.55 13.13 2.85
N ARG A 175 16.37 12.74 3.84
CA ARG A 175 17.00 11.41 3.85
C ARG A 175 15.96 10.31 4.04
N LEU A 176 16.08 9.28 3.22
CA LEU A 176 15.31 8.04 3.24
C LEU A 176 16.25 6.88 3.57
N GLY A 177 16.13 6.35 4.78
CA GLY A 177 16.94 5.22 5.25
C GLY A 177 16.22 3.89 5.13
N PHE A 178 17.01 2.84 4.97
CA PHE A 178 16.59 1.45 4.89
C PHE A 178 17.51 0.62 5.76
N VAL A 179 16.92 -0.35 6.46
CA VAL A 179 17.68 -1.34 7.22
C VAL A 179 17.30 -2.75 6.79
N ALA A 180 18.23 -3.68 6.98
CA ALA A 180 18.03 -5.08 6.68
C ALA A 180 18.77 -6.01 7.64
N SER A 181 18.14 -7.13 7.94
CA SER A 181 18.71 -8.23 8.71
C SER A 181 18.22 -9.57 8.14
N VAL A 182 18.78 -10.67 8.62
CA VAL A 182 18.37 -12.02 8.23
C VAL A 182 17.99 -12.85 9.44
N TYR A 183 17.09 -13.79 9.23
CA TYR A 183 16.66 -14.74 10.26
C TYR A 183 16.37 -16.12 9.64
N ASP A 184 16.30 -17.14 10.49
CA ASP A 184 15.81 -18.46 10.12
C ASP A 184 14.31 -18.56 10.46
N GLU A 185 13.50 -18.93 9.47
CA GLU A 185 12.03 -19.00 9.61
C GLU A 185 11.56 -20.05 10.64
N GLU A 186 12.31 -21.12 10.85
CA GLU A 186 11.97 -22.13 11.88
C GLU A 186 12.42 -21.72 13.29
N GLY A 187 13.24 -20.68 13.38
CA GLY A 187 13.87 -20.26 14.63
C GLY A 187 15.06 -21.14 15.03
N GLY A 188 15.93 -20.61 15.88
CA GLY A 188 17.13 -21.29 16.37
C GLY A 188 18.06 -20.36 17.14
N GLU A 189 19.02 -20.92 17.89
CA GLU A 189 20.03 -20.14 18.61
C GLU A 189 21.10 -19.58 17.67
N SER A 190 21.42 -20.29 16.60
CA SER A 190 22.32 -19.84 15.54
C SER A 190 21.54 -19.03 14.50
N VAL A 191 22.05 -17.86 14.16
CA VAL A 191 21.42 -16.97 13.17
C VAL A 191 22.24 -16.93 11.87
N PRO A 192 21.57 -16.89 10.70
CA PRO A 192 22.25 -16.57 9.46
C PRO A 192 22.93 -15.19 9.55
N GLN A 193 23.94 -14.96 8.72
CA GLN A 193 24.74 -13.72 8.75
C GLN A 193 24.80 -13.07 7.37
N ILE A 194 24.60 -11.76 7.33
CA ILE A 194 24.87 -10.94 6.14
C ILE A 194 26.39 -10.76 6.03
N ALA A 195 26.95 -11.10 4.88
CA ALA A 195 28.36 -10.83 4.54
C ALA A 195 28.51 -9.50 3.79
N GLY A 196 27.47 -9.10 3.05
CA GLY A 196 27.42 -7.81 2.38
C GLY A 196 26.02 -7.47 1.91
N ALA A 197 25.65 -6.21 2.03
CA ALA A 197 24.36 -5.69 1.58
C ALA A 197 24.53 -4.36 0.85
N LYS A 198 23.63 -4.10 -0.09
CA LYS A 198 23.55 -2.83 -0.82
C LYS A 198 22.12 -2.39 -1.02
N LEU A 199 21.94 -1.07 -1.05
CA LEU A 199 20.70 -0.39 -1.41
C LEU A 199 20.84 0.15 -2.84
N ARG A 200 20.10 -0.43 -3.78
CA ARG A 200 19.99 0.08 -5.15
C ARG A 200 18.74 0.94 -5.27
N VAL A 201 18.91 2.19 -5.68
CA VAL A 201 17.82 3.16 -5.87
C VAL A 201 17.66 3.44 -7.36
N THR A 202 16.42 3.47 -7.84
CA THR A 202 16.07 3.89 -9.20
C THR A 202 14.94 4.91 -9.13
N GLY A 203 15.07 6.03 -9.81
CA GLY A 203 14.04 7.06 -9.86
C GLY A 203 14.34 8.13 -10.90
N PRO A 204 13.66 9.29 -10.84
CA PRO A 204 13.90 10.42 -11.74
C PRO A 204 15.35 10.92 -11.75
N ASP A 205 16.08 10.70 -10.65
CA ASP A 205 17.50 11.08 -10.51
C ASP A 205 18.47 10.08 -11.18
N GLY A 206 17.96 9.00 -11.75
CA GLY A 206 18.73 7.90 -12.33
C GLY A 206 18.85 6.70 -11.38
N ILE A 207 19.93 5.93 -11.57
CA ILE A 207 20.22 4.72 -10.78
C ILE A 207 21.45 4.99 -9.91
N ALA A 208 21.36 4.67 -8.62
CA ALA A 208 22.46 4.76 -7.68
C ALA A 208 22.52 3.51 -6.79
N GLU A 209 23.72 3.14 -6.34
CA GLU A 209 23.92 2.05 -5.38
C GLU A 209 24.67 2.58 -4.15
N TYR A 210 24.19 2.21 -2.97
CA TYR A 210 24.77 2.59 -1.69
C TYR A 210 25.12 1.31 -0.92
N PRO A 211 26.38 1.15 -0.48
CA PRO A 211 26.72 0.05 0.43
C PRO A 211 25.97 0.22 1.75
N MET A 212 25.49 -0.90 2.30
CA MET A 212 24.86 -0.94 3.62
C MET A 212 25.87 -1.43 4.65
N PHE A 213 25.87 -0.84 5.84
CA PHE A 213 26.82 -1.14 6.92
C PHE A 213 26.08 -1.44 8.22
N ASP A 214 26.70 -2.27 9.06
CA ASP A 214 26.31 -2.52 10.45
C ASP A 214 27.29 -1.75 11.35
N ASP A 215 27.13 -0.44 11.38
CA ASP A 215 28.08 0.53 11.93
C ASP A 215 27.50 1.39 13.06
N GLY A 216 26.22 1.21 13.41
CA GLY A 216 25.53 2.05 14.38
C GLY A 216 25.11 3.41 13.82
N LEU A 217 25.24 3.62 12.50
CA LEU A 217 24.81 4.80 11.75
C LEU A 217 23.68 4.43 10.78
N HIS A 218 23.17 5.40 10.01
CA HIS A 218 22.12 5.14 8.99
C HIS A 218 20.81 4.51 9.52
N GLY A 219 20.61 4.49 10.85
CA GLY A 219 19.41 3.96 11.50
C GLY A 219 19.43 2.47 11.81
N ASP A 220 20.61 1.83 11.76
CA ASP A 220 20.84 0.39 12.02
C ASP A 220 21.05 0.03 13.51
N ALA A 221 20.65 0.90 14.43
CA ALA A 221 20.78 0.72 15.88
C ALA A 221 22.23 0.67 16.41
N LYS A 222 22.83 -0.50 16.64
CA LYS A 222 24.19 -0.62 17.25
C LYS A 222 25.12 -1.31 16.26
N ALA A 223 26.36 -0.84 16.21
CA ALA A 223 27.39 -1.52 15.43
C ALA A 223 27.56 -3.00 15.82
N MET A 224 27.69 -3.85 14.81
CA MET A 224 27.85 -5.30 14.87
C MET A 224 26.67 -6.04 15.52
N ASP A 225 25.43 -5.54 15.36
CA ASP A 225 24.22 -6.19 15.87
C ASP A 225 23.47 -7.04 14.83
N GLY A 226 23.97 -7.08 13.58
CA GLY A 226 23.39 -7.82 12.47
C GLY A 226 22.35 -7.04 11.67
N LEU A 227 22.08 -5.78 12.02
CA LEU A 227 21.25 -4.87 11.26
C LEU A 227 22.13 -3.99 10.38
N PHE A 228 21.88 -4.00 9.06
CA PHE A 228 22.65 -3.22 8.10
C PHE A 228 21.81 -2.03 7.62
N GLY A 229 22.38 -0.82 7.59
CA GLY A 229 21.70 0.41 7.19
C GLY A 229 22.35 1.11 6.00
N ALA A 230 21.53 1.76 5.18
CA ALA A 230 21.96 2.82 4.24
C ALA A 230 20.85 3.85 4.06
N ASP A 231 21.21 5.03 3.57
CA ASP A 231 20.24 6.07 3.22
C ASP A 231 20.62 6.82 1.93
N PHE A 232 19.63 7.48 1.34
CA PHE A 232 19.83 8.41 0.24
C PHE A 232 18.91 9.63 0.39
N ALA A 233 19.18 10.71 -0.35
CA ALA A 233 18.31 11.88 -0.40
C ALA A 233 17.87 12.13 -1.85
N PRO A 234 16.56 12.06 -2.17
CA PRO A 234 16.06 12.30 -3.52
C PRO A 234 16.17 13.78 -3.87
N LEU A 235 16.58 14.09 -5.10
CA LEU A 235 16.76 15.44 -5.62
C LEU A 235 15.55 15.92 -6.43
N ALA A 236 14.71 14.99 -6.89
CA ALA A 236 13.47 15.27 -7.59
C ALA A 236 12.26 14.55 -6.96
N ALA A 237 11.07 15.07 -7.24
CA ALA A 237 9.82 14.38 -6.93
C ALA A 237 9.47 13.37 -8.04
N GLY A 238 8.75 12.33 -7.68
CA GLY A 238 8.33 11.24 -8.57
C GLY A 238 8.42 9.88 -7.91
N ASP A 239 8.21 8.84 -8.69
CA ASP A 239 8.27 7.46 -8.21
C ASP A 239 9.71 6.98 -8.16
N PHE A 240 10.15 6.58 -6.96
CA PHE A 240 11.40 5.88 -6.74
C PHE A 240 11.10 4.42 -6.40
N THR A 241 12.05 3.55 -6.74
CA THR A 241 12.13 2.20 -6.20
C THR A 241 13.43 2.05 -5.44
N ALA A 242 13.37 1.49 -4.24
CA ALA A 242 14.53 1.05 -3.50
C ALA A 242 14.55 -0.48 -3.46
N GLN A 243 15.71 -1.06 -3.71
CA GLN A 243 15.93 -2.49 -3.63
C GLN A 243 17.10 -2.75 -2.68
N VAL A 244 16.81 -3.44 -1.58
CA VAL A 244 17.86 -3.98 -0.72
C VAL A 244 18.27 -5.33 -1.28
N ILE A 245 19.56 -5.55 -1.50
CA ILE A 245 20.12 -6.83 -1.93
C ILE A 245 21.15 -7.25 -0.89
N ALA A 246 20.94 -8.41 -0.28
CA ALA A 246 21.80 -8.96 0.76
C ALA A 246 22.37 -10.32 0.33
N THR A 247 23.65 -10.52 0.60
CA THR A 247 24.37 -11.77 0.42
C THR A 247 24.99 -12.18 1.75
N GLY A 248 25.12 -13.48 1.99
CA GLY A 248 25.62 -13.95 3.27
C GLY A 248 25.74 -15.46 3.37
N ARG A 249 25.78 -15.93 4.62
CA ARG A 249 25.89 -17.34 4.97
C ARG A 249 24.70 -17.78 5.81
N THR A 250 24.11 -18.91 5.47
CA THR A 250 23.08 -19.58 6.28
C THR A 250 23.71 -20.16 7.55
N VAL A 251 22.88 -20.65 8.47
CA VAL A 251 23.33 -21.33 9.69
C VAL A 251 24.26 -22.50 9.40
N ASP A 252 24.04 -23.21 8.29
CA ASP A 252 24.86 -24.35 7.84
C ASP A 252 26.10 -23.92 7.03
N GLY A 253 26.40 -22.62 6.95
CA GLY A 253 27.55 -22.08 6.21
C GLY A 253 27.38 -22.01 4.69
N LYS A 254 26.18 -22.30 4.17
CA LYS A 254 25.90 -22.20 2.72
C LYS A 254 25.71 -20.73 2.32
N GLY A 255 26.12 -20.35 1.12
CA GLY A 255 25.86 -18.99 0.62
C GLY A 255 24.36 -18.75 0.41
N PHE A 256 23.90 -17.51 0.58
CA PHE A 256 22.56 -17.09 0.15
C PHE A 256 22.60 -15.73 -0.53
N VAL A 257 21.55 -15.44 -1.32
CA VAL A 257 21.22 -14.10 -1.81
C VAL A 257 19.71 -13.85 -1.63
N ARG A 258 19.35 -12.66 -1.17
CA ARG A 258 17.95 -12.22 -0.99
C ARG A 258 17.80 -10.76 -1.40
N SER A 259 16.61 -10.38 -1.82
CA SER A 259 16.26 -8.96 -2.02
C SER A 259 14.89 -8.60 -1.47
N ALA A 260 14.71 -7.30 -1.22
CA ALA A 260 13.44 -6.72 -0.83
C ALA A 260 13.21 -5.39 -1.59
N GLU A 261 12.03 -5.25 -2.15
CA GLU A 261 11.66 -4.18 -3.08
C GLU A 261 10.64 -3.22 -2.44
N PHE A 262 10.92 -1.92 -2.55
CA PHE A 262 10.09 -0.84 -2.01
C PHE A 262 9.70 0.13 -3.11
N ALA A 263 8.41 0.45 -3.21
CA ALA A 263 7.90 1.55 -4.02
C ALA A 263 7.74 2.81 -3.16
N LEU A 264 8.34 3.93 -3.60
CA LEU A 264 8.53 5.14 -2.82
C LEU A 264 8.07 6.37 -3.62
N PRO A 265 6.85 6.87 -3.38
CA PRO A 265 6.42 8.13 -3.98
C PRO A 265 7.11 9.29 -3.26
N VAL A 266 8.00 10.01 -3.93
CA VAL A 266 8.65 11.20 -3.38
C VAL A 266 7.90 12.44 -3.82
N ILE A 267 7.44 13.24 -2.86
CA ILE A 267 6.64 14.44 -3.12
C ILE A 267 7.44 15.73 -2.91
N ALA A 268 7.09 16.76 -3.68
CA ALA A 268 7.67 18.10 -3.56
C ALA A 268 6.94 18.96 -2.52
N ASP A 269 5.82 18.48 -1.96
CA ASP A 269 4.97 19.21 -1.05
C ASP A 269 5.71 19.61 0.22
N GLN A 270 5.50 20.87 0.60
CA GLN A 270 6.12 21.49 1.76
C GLN A 270 5.04 22.29 2.49
N LEU A 271 4.65 21.76 3.64
CA LEU A 271 3.66 22.34 4.54
C LEU A 271 4.23 22.36 5.96
N SER A 272 4.01 23.46 6.68
CA SER A 272 4.32 23.57 8.11
C SER A 272 3.17 24.22 8.88
N VAL A 273 3.05 23.91 10.17
CA VAL A 273 2.09 24.58 11.07
C VAL A 273 2.71 25.90 11.54
N ARG A 274 1.98 27.02 11.41
CA ARG A 274 2.47 28.35 11.81
C ARG A 274 2.28 28.63 13.29
N ASN A 275 1.17 28.14 13.85
CA ASN A 275 0.76 28.54 15.17
C ASN A 275 1.46 27.76 16.28
N SER A 276 1.77 28.48 17.36
CA SER A 276 2.11 27.87 18.65
C SER A 276 0.87 27.51 19.47
N VAL A 277 -0.34 27.94 19.06
CA VAL A 277 -1.64 27.69 19.72
C VAL A 277 -2.73 27.50 18.67
N VAL A 278 -3.58 26.47 18.84
CA VAL A 278 -4.77 26.28 18.01
C VAL A 278 -5.91 27.10 18.60
N PHE A 279 -6.35 28.13 17.88
CA PHE A 279 -7.53 28.89 18.25
C PHE A 279 -8.78 28.14 17.84
N ALA A 280 -9.64 27.89 18.82
CA ALA A 280 -10.88 27.16 18.65
C ALA A 280 -12.07 28.03 19.05
N LYS A 281 -13.19 27.84 18.36
CA LYS A 281 -14.42 28.59 18.62
C LYS A 281 -15.63 27.67 18.60
N SER A 282 -16.58 27.92 19.47
CA SER A 282 -17.89 27.29 19.38
C SER A 282 -18.61 27.79 18.12
N ILE A 283 -19.04 26.86 17.26
CA ILE A 283 -19.80 27.15 16.03
C ILE A 283 -21.26 26.66 16.12
N SER A 284 -21.59 25.86 17.13
CA SER A 284 -22.96 25.47 17.48
C SER A 284 -23.02 24.99 18.94
N ASP A 285 -24.21 24.66 19.44
CA ASP A 285 -24.38 24.07 20.78
C ASP A 285 -23.61 22.74 20.99
N HIS A 286 -23.20 22.08 19.90
CA HIS A 286 -22.49 20.81 19.91
C HIS A 286 -21.07 20.87 19.36
N ARG A 287 -20.67 21.93 18.65
CA ARG A 287 -19.46 21.91 17.83
C ARG A 287 -18.47 22.99 18.16
N ILE A 288 -17.21 22.57 18.18
CA ILE A 288 -16.03 23.42 18.29
C ILE A 288 -15.28 23.30 16.96
N ALA A 289 -15.04 24.42 16.29
CA ALA A 289 -14.11 24.50 15.17
C ALA A 289 -12.69 24.68 15.72
N LEU A 290 -11.72 23.97 15.13
CA LEU A 290 -10.30 24.08 15.42
C LEU A 290 -9.59 24.37 14.09
N ASP A 291 -9.21 25.62 13.86
CA ASP A 291 -8.55 25.99 12.60
C ASP A 291 -7.03 25.89 12.78
N LEU A 292 -6.38 25.06 11.96
CA LEU A 292 -4.92 24.93 11.94
C LEU A 292 -4.34 25.91 10.92
N ASP A 293 -3.67 26.97 11.38
CA ASP A 293 -2.96 27.87 10.48
C ASP A 293 -1.68 27.20 9.96
N VAL A 294 -1.56 27.15 8.64
CA VAL A 294 -0.46 26.47 7.95
C VAL A 294 0.26 27.40 6.97
N ALA A 295 1.54 27.16 6.76
CA ALA A 295 2.30 27.71 5.66
C ALA A 295 2.48 26.62 4.61
N VAL A 296 2.07 26.90 3.39
CA VAL A 296 2.26 26.02 2.25
C VAL A 296 3.26 26.68 1.31
N ALA A 297 4.47 26.13 1.25
CA ALA A 297 5.51 26.61 0.34
C ALA A 297 5.39 25.95 -1.04
N LYS A 298 4.96 24.68 -1.07
CA LYS A 298 4.70 23.90 -2.28
C LYS A 298 3.55 22.94 -2.01
N ALA A 299 2.64 22.79 -2.97
CA ALA A 299 1.50 21.89 -2.88
C ALA A 299 1.22 21.20 -4.21
N SER A 300 0.91 19.92 -4.15
CA SER A 300 0.36 19.12 -5.25
C SER A 300 -1.12 18.77 -5.04
N SER A 301 -1.70 19.16 -3.90
CA SER A 301 -3.10 18.97 -3.53
C SER A 301 -3.67 20.23 -2.89
N ASP A 302 -4.99 20.40 -3.00
CA ASP A 302 -5.78 21.41 -2.31
C ASP A 302 -6.37 20.91 -0.98
N HIS A 303 -6.19 19.64 -0.66
CA HIS A 303 -6.63 19.02 0.59
C HIS A 303 -5.58 18.06 1.14
N TYR A 304 -5.65 17.86 2.46
CA TYR A 304 -4.69 17.05 3.22
C TYR A 304 -5.40 16.16 4.22
N ARG A 305 -4.78 15.03 4.56
CA ARG A 305 -5.24 14.23 5.69
C ARG A 305 -4.66 14.82 6.96
N VAL A 306 -5.52 15.08 7.94
CA VAL A 306 -5.12 15.60 9.24
C VAL A 306 -5.61 14.64 10.32
N VAL A 307 -4.74 14.31 11.28
CA VAL A 307 -5.10 13.48 12.44
C VAL A 307 -4.38 14.01 13.67
N GLY A 308 -5.09 14.13 14.79
CA GLY A 308 -4.50 14.49 16.08
C GLY A 308 -5.37 14.05 17.26
N GLU A 309 -4.83 14.14 18.47
CA GLU A 309 -5.50 13.72 19.70
C GLU A 309 -5.83 14.93 20.56
N VAL A 310 -7.09 15.07 20.97
CA VAL A 310 -7.51 16.10 21.91
C VAL A 310 -7.38 15.55 23.33
N TRP A 311 -6.68 16.31 24.17
CA TRP A 311 -6.48 16.03 25.59
C TRP A 311 -6.94 17.23 26.41
N GLY A 312 -7.48 16.97 27.60
CA GLY A 312 -7.77 18.00 28.60
C GLY A 312 -7.26 17.58 29.97
N MET A 313 -7.75 18.21 31.02
CA MET A 313 -7.33 17.94 32.40
C MET A 313 -8.48 17.41 33.25
N SER A 314 -8.14 16.67 34.32
CA SER A 314 -9.10 16.39 35.39
C SER A 314 -9.53 17.69 36.07
N ARG A 315 -10.70 17.70 36.72
CA ARG A 315 -11.18 18.87 37.50
C ARG A 315 -10.18 19.37 38.55
N SER A 316 -9.34 18.48 39.07
CA SER A 316 -8.27 18.82 40.01
C SER A 316 -7.04 19.47 39.36
N GLY A 317 -6.95 19.49 38.03
CA GLY A 317 -5.79 19.96 37.27
C GLY A 317 -4.56 19.04 37.35
N LYS A 318 -4.65 17.87 37.98
CA LYS A 318 -3.48 17.02 38.27
C LYS A 318 -3.19 15.94 37.23
N ARG A 319 -4.15 15.61 36.37
CA ARG A 319 -4.04 14.49 35.42
C ARG A 319 -4.55 14.88 34.04
N ALA A 320 -3.76 14.59 33.01
CA ALA A 320 -4.21 14.69 31.63
C ALA A 320 -5.25 13.59 31.33
N LEU A 321 -6.34 13.96 30.68
CA LEU A 321 -7.43 13.07 30.30
C LEU A 321 -7.55 13.06 28.77
N PRO A 322 -7.49 11.89 28.11
CA PRO A 322 -7.73 11.81 26.68
C PRO A 322 -9.22 12.06 26.40
N VAL A 323 -9.50 12.92 25.42
CA VAL A 323 -10.87 13.33 25.07
C VAL A 323 -11.37 12.52 23.86
N ALA A 324 -10.70 12.69 22.73
CA ALA A 324 -11.00 12.02 21.47
C ALA A 324 -9.80 12.18 20.53
N TRP A 325 -9.70 11.35 19.49
CA TRP A 325 -8.90 11.71 18.32
C TRP A 325 -9.82 12.49 17.37
N ILE A 326 -9.26 13.42 16.60
CA ILE A 326 -9.96 14.18 15.56
C ILE A 326 -9.18 14.10 14.26
N GLY A 327 -9.87 14.22 13.13
CA GLY A 327 -9.21 14.22 11.84
C GLY A 327 -10.15 14.22 10.64
N GLY A 328 -9.61 13.83 9.49
CA GLY A 328 -10.34 13.74 8.23
C GLY A 328 -9.52 14.26 7.05
N MET A 329 -10.18 14.39 5.90
CA MET A 329 -9.65 15.16 4.77
C MET A 329 -10.09 16.61 4.93
N SER A 330 -9.11 17.52 4.96
CA SER A 330 -9.29 18.95 5.21
C SER A 330 -8.82 19.74 3.99
N GLU A 331 -9.72 20.52 3.39
CA GLU A 331 -9.40 21.44 2.29
C GLU A 331 -8.68 22.67 2.82
N LEU A 332 -7.67 23.13 2.08
CA LEU A 332 -6.94 24.34 2.40
C LEU A 332 -7.81 25.58 2.11
N ASP A 333 -8.24 26.26 3.17
CA ASP A 333 -9.03 27.48 3.09
C ASP A 333 -8.23 28.68 3.63
N HIS A 334 -7.79 29.57 2.74
CA HIS A 334 -7.06 30.79 3.09
C HIS A 334 -5.87 30.56 4.04
N GLY A 335 -5.11 29.49 3.84
CA GLY A 335 -3.96 29.13 4.68
C GLY A 335 -4.33 28.38 5.97
N ARG A 336 -5.55 27.85 6.06
CA ARG A 336 -6.05 27.10 7.22
C ARG A 336 -6.52 25.72 6.81
N LEU A 337 -6.31 24.75 7.69
CA LEU A 337 -6.92 23.43 7.61
C LEU A 337 -7.99 23.32 8.69
N PRO A 338 -9.28 23.39 8.34
CA PRO A 338 -10.36 23.27 9.30
C PRO A 338 -10.45 21.85 9.87
N LEU A 339 -10.53 21.78 11.19
CA LEU A 339 -10.94 20.60 11.97
C LEU A 339 -12.14 20.95 12.84
N SER A 340 -12.82 19.94 13.36
CA SER A 340 -13.87 20.15 14.35
C SER A 340 -13.97 19.01 15.35
N LEU A 341 -14.56 19.32 16.50
CA LEU A 341 -14.80 18.39 17.60
C LEU A 341 -16.26 18.49 18.05
N ASP A 342 -16.92 17.33 18.26
CA ASP A 342 -18.15 17.28 19.04
C ASP A 342 -17.84 17.52 20.53
N ALA A 343 -18.42 18.55 21.11
CA ALA A 343 -18.20 18.89 22.51
C ALA A 343 -18.66 17.80 23.49
N ARG A 344 -19.57 16.90 23.07
CA ARG A 344 -19.97 15.75 23.90
C ARG A 344 -18.79 14.82 24.20
N TRP A 345 -17.75 14.80 23.37
CA TRP A 345 -16.50 14.07 23.67
C TRP A 345 -15.84 14.60 24.96
N ILE A 346 -15.79 15.93 25.14
CA ILE A 346 -15.25 16.56 26.35
C ILE A 346 -16.08 16.15 27.58
N ALA A 347 -17.41 16.19 27.46
CA ALA A 347 -18.33 15.79 28.53
C ALA A 347 -18.16 14.32 28.94
N ASN A 348 -18.03 13.43 27.95
CA ASN A 348 -17.85 12.00 28.15
C ASN A 348 -16.50 11.68 28.83
N ALA A 349 -15.44 12.37 28.44
CA ALA A 349 -14.12 12.26 29.07
C ALA A 349 -14.05 12.88 30.47
N LYS A 350 -15.03 13.72 30.84
CA LYS A 350 -15.04 14.52 32.08
C LYS A 350 -13.82 15.47 32.18
N ALA A 351 -13.34 15.92 31.02
CA ALA A 351 -12.20 16.79 30.91
C ALA A 351 -12.61 18.26 31.08
N VAL A 352 -11.68 19.06 31.61
CA VAL A 352 -11.75 20.53 31.67
C VAL A 352 -10.47 21.12 31.07
N GLY A 353 -10.47 22.42 30.80
CA GLY A 353 -9.28 23.12 30.33
C GLY A 353 -8.14 23.13 31.37
N PRO A 354 -6.88 23.39 30.95
CA PRO A 354 -6.46 23.65 29.57
C PRO A 354 -6.54 22.41 28.67
N PHE A 355 -6.71 22.64 27.37
CA PHE A 355 -6.77 21.58 26.35
C PHE A 355 -5.50 21.61 25.47
N THR A 356 -5.13 20.45 24.94
CA THR A 356 -3.99 20.29 24.03
C THR A 356 -4.37 19.38 22.86
N LEU A 357 -3.78 19.65 21.70
CA LEU A 357 -3.79 18.80 20.51
C LEU A 357 -2.44 18.09 20.44
N ARG A 358 -2.43 16.78 20.59
CA ARG A 358 -1.22 15.94 20.62
C ARG A 358 -1.10 15.08 19.39
N ASN A 359 0.13 14.67 19.09
CA ASN A 359 0.45 13.74 17.99
C ASN A 359 -0.18 14.17 16.66
N LEU A 360 -0.25 15.49 16.42
CA LEU A 360 -0.82 16.04 15.20
C LEU A 360 0.07 15.67 14.03
N ARG A 361 -0.53 15.11 12.98
CA ARG A 361 0.12 14.89 11.69
C ARG A 361 -0.76 15.41 10.56
N ILE A 362 -0.09 16.02 9.59
CA ILE A 362 -0.67 16.48 8.33
C ILE A 362 0.06 15.70 7.23
N GLU A 363 -0.69 15.01 6.39
CA GLU A 363 -0.17 14.07 5.41
C GLU A 363 -0.77 14.39 4.02
N ASP A 364 -0.02 14.08 2.97
CA ASP A 364 -0.58 14.17 1.61
C ASP A 364 -1.72 13.14 1.44
N PRO A 365 -2.77 13.45 0.66
CA PRO A 365 -3.95 12.61 0.58
C PRO A 365 -3.73 11.32 -0.22
N ASN A 366 -2.73 11.30 -1.11
CA ASN A 366 -2.55 10.22 -2.07
C ASN A 366 -1.61 9.14 -1.58
N HIS A 367 -0.56 9.50 -0.84
CA HIS A 367 0.49 8.58 -0.42
C HIS A 367 0.61 8.50 1.11
N PHE A 368 -0.06 9.39 1.83
CA PHE A 368 -0.02 9.48 3.29
C PHE A 368 1.38 9.75 3.85
N VAL A 369 2.23 10.40 3.06
CA VAL A 369 3.54 10.91 3.47
C VAL A 369 3.32 12.09 4.41
N PRO A 370 3.85 12.03 5.64
CA PRO A 370 3.76 13.13 6.58
C PRO A 370 4.50 14.38 6.09
N LEU A 371 3.76 15.48 5.99
CA LEU A 371 4.28 16.80 5.65
C LEU A 371 4.66 17.61 6.91
N ALA A 372 3.87 17.45 7.98
CA ALA A 372 4.13 18.05 9.29
C ALA A 372 3.76 17.10 10.42
N LYS A 373 4.56 17.11 11.49
CA LYS A 373 4.31 16.35 12.74
C LYS A 373 4.55 17.28 13.92
N ILE A 374 3.56 17.42 14.80
CA ILE A 374 3.66 18.23 16.02
C ILE A 374 3.26 17.38 17.23
N ALA A 375 4.16 17.31 18.21
CA ALA A 375 3.96 16.47 19.40
C ALA A 375 2.82 17.00 20.29
N GLU A 376 2.77 18.32 20.52
CA GLU A 376 1.77 18.97 21.35
C GLU A 376 1.57 20.44 20.92
N LEU A 377 0.31 20.88 20.84
CA LEU A 377 -0.10 22.27 20.67
C LEU A 377 -1.18 22.60 21.70
N PRO A 378 -1.08 23.70 22.46
CA PRO A 378 -2.19 24.23 23.24
C PRO A 378 -3.41 24.52 22.37
N ILE A 379 -4.62 24.26 22.89
CA ILE A 379 -5.89 24.65 22.27
C ILE A 379 -6.55 25.70 23.16
N ASP A 380 -6.80 26.88 22.61
CA ASP A 380 -7.62 27.91 23.25
C ASP A 380 -9.04 27.87 22.67
N ILE A 381 -9.98 27.31 23.44
CA ILE A 381 -11.39 27.14 23.03
C ILE A 381 -12.23 28.36 23.43
N GLY A 382 -11.71 29.27 24.25
CA GLY A 382 -12.50 30.32 24.89
C GLY A 382 -13.67 29.74 25.70
N VAL A 383 -14.90 29.95 25.22
CA VAL A 383 -16.12 29.47 25.88
C VAL A 383 -16.55 28.11 25.31
N LEU A 384 -16.63 27.11 26.19
CA LEU A 384 -17.14 25.78 25.83
C LEU A 384 -18.63 25.84 25.50
N PRO A 385 -19.09 25.14 24.44
CA PRO A 385 -20.51 25.00 24.15
C PRO A 385 -21.24 24.16 25.22
N LYS A 386 -22.56 24.32 25.32
CA LYS A 386 -23.39 23.66 26.35
C LYS A 386 -23.22 22.14 26.36
N ALA A 387 -23.09 21.51 25.19
CA ALA A 387 -22.92 20.06 25.11
C ALA A 387 -21.61 19.55 25.73
N ALA A 388 -20.61 20.42 25.99
CA ALA A 388 -19.42 20.05 26.77
C ALA A 388 -19.74 19.74 28.24
N LEU A 389 -20.93 20.10 28.72
CA LEU A 389 -21.40 19.87 30.08
C LEU A 389 -22.42 18.72 30.19
N THR A 390 -22.98 18.28 29.06
CA THR A 390 -24.03 17.26 28.99
C THR A 390 -23.48 16.00 28.35
N ARG A 391 -23.41 14.91 29.12
CA ARG A 391 -22.95 13.61 28.58
C ARG A 391 -23.95 13.07 27.57
N ALA A 392 -23.41 12.48 26.51
CA ALA A 392 -24.23 11.72 25.57
C ALA A 392 -24.60 10.36 26.18
N ALA A 393 -25.78 9.85 25.83
CA ALA A 393 -26.19 8.48 26.21
C ALA A 393 -25.33 7.40 25.52
N GLY A 394 -24.72 7.74 24.37
CA GLY A 394 -23.81 6.90 23.60
C GLY A 394 -23.06 7.72 22.55
N ILE A 395 -22.12 7.08 21.84
CA ILE A 395 -21.41 7.70 20.71
C ILE A 395 -22.23 7.44 19.44
N ASP A 396 -22.75 8.50 18.83
CA ASP A 396 -23.53 8.43 17.58
C ASP A 396 -22.69 8.78 16.33
N ASP A 397 -23.29 8.64 15.15
CA ASP A 397 -22.63 8.93 13.87
C ASP A 397 -22.25 10.41 13.74
N GLU A 398 -23.05 11.31 14.30
CA GLU A 398 -22.74 12.73 14.31
C GLU A 398 -21.44 12.99 15.11
N MET A 399 -21.29 12.42 16.30
CA MET A 399 -20.06 12.52 17.09
C MET A 399 -18.83 11.99 16.34
N ARG A 400 -19.01 10.97 15.48
CA ARG A 400 -17.92 10.29 14.77
C ARG A 400 -17.55 10.89 13.42
N GLN A 401 -18.52 11.42 12.68
CA GLN A 401 -18.37 11.78 11.26
C GLN A 401 -18.66 13.26 10.98
N GLY A 402 -19.14 13.99 11.98
CA GLY A 402 -19.62 15.35 11.80
C GLY A 402 -21.08 15.41 11.37
N LEU A 403 -21.57 16.62 11.18
CA LEU A 403 -22.91 16.85 10.66
C LEU A 403 -22.94 16.48 9.17
N ARG A 404 -23.89 15.62 8.79
CA ARG A 404 -24.15 15.31 7.38
C ARG A 404 -24.66 16.58 6.67
N PRO A 405 -24.08 17.00 5.53
CA PRO A 405 -24.53 18.17 4.81
C PRO A 405 -25.98 18.01 4.31
N THR A 406 -26.83 19.01 4.56
CA THR A 406 -28.24 19.00 4.15
C THR A 406 -28.41 18.98 2.62
N GLY A 407 -27.50 19.63 1.88
CA GLY A 407 -27.50 19.65 0.41
C GLY A 407 -27.10 18.32 -0.25
N LEU A 408 -26.44 17.41 0.49
CA LEU A 408 -26.14 16.05 0.01
C LEU A 408 -27.37 15.15 0.02
N ILE A 409 -28.27 15.37 0.98
CA ILE A 409 -29.58 14.69 1.06
C ILE A 409 -30.51 15.16 -0.08
N GLN A 410 -30.28 16.36 -0.62
CA GLN A 410 -31.05 16.94 -1.73
C GLN A 410 -30.34 16.83 -3.10
N GLY A 411 -29.26 16.04 -3.19
CA GLY A 411 -28.50 15.84 -4.42
C GLY A 411 -29.34 15.20 -5.53
N LYS A 412 -29.11 15.64 -6.77
CA LYS A 412 -29.85 15.33 -8.03
C LYS A 412 -29.90 13.85 -8.44
N GLY A 413 -29.50 12.92 -7.59
CA GLY A 413 -29.51 11.50 -7.88
C GLY A 413 -30.94 10.95 -7.96
N VAL A 414 -31.10 9.80 -8.62
CA VAL A 414 -32.40 9.12 -8.72
C VAL A 414 -32.28 7.67 -8.28
N GLY A 415 -33.15 7.22 -7.38
CA GLY A 415 -33.23 5.83 -6.95
C GLY A 415 -32.01 5.32 -6.18
N THR A 416 -31.86 4.00 -6.16
CA THR A 416 -30.82 3.27 -5.42
C THR A 416 -30.03 2.33 -6.34
N LYS A 417 -28.78 2.00 -5.97
CA LYS A 417 -27.93 1.10 -6.77
C LYS A 417 -27.00 0.21 -5.95
N LEU A 418 -26.54 -0.88 -6.55
CA LEU A 418 -25.33 -1.57 -6.13
C LEU A 418 -24.20 -1.28 -7.12
N LEU A 419 -23.09 -0.70 -6.66
CA LEU A 419 -21.91 -0.46 -7.51
C LEU A 419 -20.99 -1.68 -7.46
N LEU A 420 -20.56 -2.18 -8.61
CA LEU A 420 -19.55 -3.22 -8.77
C LEU A 420 -18.22 -2.56 -9.14
N VAL A 421 -17.25 -2.59 -8.23
CA VAL A 421 -16.01 -1.81 -8.31
C VAL A 421 -14.81 -2.73 -8.52
N HIS A 422 -14.00 -2.43 -9.53
CA HIS A 422 -12.82 -3.22 -9.90
C HIS A 422 -11.59 -2.88 -9.02
N GLY A 423 -10.48 -3.58 -9.25
CA GLY A 423 -9.20 -3.40 -8.56
C GLY A 423 -8.18 -2.57 -9.34
N TYR A 424 -6.96 -2.51 -8.81
CA TYR A 424 -5.82 -1.82 -9.41
C TYR A 424 -5.50 -2.38 -10.80
N CYS A 425 -5.31 -1.50 -11.78
CA CYS A 425 -4.93 -1.86 -13.16
C CYS A 425 -5.82 -2.93 -13.81
N SER A 426 -6.97 -3.25 -13.24
CA SER A 426 -7.78 -4.38 -13.68
C SER A 426 -8.74 -3.98 -14.80
N GLY A 427 -9.06 -4.96 -15.65
CA GLY A 427 -10.11 -4.86 -16.65
C GLY A 427 -11.51 -4.99 -16.01
N ASP A 428 -12.47 -5.46 -16.80
CA ASP A 428 -13.85 -5.66 -16.34
C ASP A 428 -14.00 -6.94 -15.49
N ALA A 429 -13.48 -6.91 -14.25
CA ALA A 429 -13.48 -8.05 -13.33
C ALA A 429 -14.88 -8.55 -12.94
N TRP A 430 -15.90 -7.68 -13.05
CA TRP A 430 -17.29 -7.99 -12.68
C TRP A 430 -18.21 -8.21 -13.88
N GLY A 431 -17.89 -7.68 -15.07
CA GLY A 431 -18.71 -7.79 -16.28
C GLY A 431 -19.22 -9.19 -16.58
N PRO A 432 -18.37 -10.24 -16.58
CA PRO A 432 -18.79 -11.61 -16.83
C PRO A 432 -19.83 -12.16 -15.84
N VAL A 433 -19.96 -11.56 -14.66
CA VAL A 433 -20.86 -11.99 -13.59
C VAL A 433 -21.85 -10.91 -13.14
N ALA A 434 -21.90 -9.75 -13.81
CA ALA A 434 -22.72 -8.62 -13.40
C ALA A 434 -24.22 -8.98 -13.37
N SER A 435 -24.66 -9.88 -14.25
CA SER A 435 -26.02 -10.41 -14.28
C SER A 435 -26.44 -11.17 -13.02
N LYS A 436 -25.48 -11.61 -12.19
CA LYS A 436 -25.74 -12.24 -10.89
C LYS A 436 -26.11 -11.22 -9.79
N PHE A 437 -25.96 -9.93 -10.06
CA PHE A 437 -26.26 -8.86 -9.12
C PHE A 437 -27.49 -8.05 -9.57
N SER A 438 -28.56 -8.07 -8.77
CA SER A 438 -29.77 -7.32 -9.03
C SER A 438 -29.60 -5.85 -8.68
N ASN A 439 -30.22 -4.97 -9.49
CA ASN A 439 -30.09 -3.53 -9.39
C ASN A 439 -28.61 -3.11 -9.21
N SER A 440 -27.74 -3.56 -10.12
CA SER A 440 -26.28 -3.35 -10.03
C SER A 440 -25.70 -2.69 -11.27
N VAL A 441 -24.62 -1.92 -11.12
CA VAL A 441 -23.92 -1.24 -12.21
C VAL A 441 -22.43 -1.40 -12.03
N VAL A 442 -21.74 -1.66 -13.14
CA VAL A 442 -20.27 -1.74 -13.14
C VAL A 442 -19.69 -0.34 -13.21
N PHE A 443 -18.83 -0.01 -12.25
CA PHE A 443 -18.00 1.19 -12.28
C PHE A 443 -16.87 0.99 -13.29
N LYS A 444 -16.64 1.97 -14.19
CA LYS A 444 -15.73 1.85 -15.33
C LYS A 444 -14.56 2.83 -15.24
N ASP A 445 -13.50 2.48 -14.52
CA ASP A 445 -12.18 3.14 -14.54
C ASP A 445 -11.08 2.10 -14.83
N PHE A 446 -11.35 1.19 -15.77
CA PHE A 446 -10.52 0.03 -16.05
C PHE A 446 -9.10 0.41 -16.49
N ASN A 447 -8.14 -0.46 -16.15
CA ASN A 447 -6.73 -0.34 -16.53
C ASN A 447 -6.12 0.99 -16.10
N LYS A 448 -6.51 1.50 -14.93
CA LYS A 448 -5.96 2.72 -14.31
C LYS A 448 -5.24 2.40 -13.01
N ASN A 449 -4.26 3.24 -12.72
CA ASN A 449 -3.59 3.31 -11.43
C ASN A 449 -4.08 4.57 -10.72
N ARG A 450 -4.64 4.38 -9.52
CA ARG A 450 -5.23 5.44 -8.69
C ARG A 450 -4.74 5.27 -7.26
N SER A 451 -4.48 6.38 -6.57
CA SER A 451 -4.42 6.32 -5.10
C SER A 451 -5.80 5.93 -4.55
N HIS A 452 -5.86 5.49 -3.28
CA HIS A 452 -7.12 5.22 -2.60
C HIS A 452 -8.03 6.45 -2.58
N ASP A 453 -7.46 7.65 -2.41
CA ASP A 453 -8.21 8.91 -2.41
C ASP A 453 -8.79 9.25 -3.79
N GLN A 454 -7.95 9.21 -4.83
CA GLN A 454 -8.38 9.46 -6.21
C GLN A 454 -9.48 8.49 -6.63
N PHE A 455 -9.31 7.20 -6.32
CA PHE A 455 -10.28 6.16 -6.65
C PHE A 455 -11.60 6.39 -5.88
N ALA A 456 -11.52 6.69 -4.57
CA ALA A 456 -12.70 7.03 -3.77
C ALA A 456 -13.49 8.21 -4.34
N ASN A 457 -12.81 9.28 -4.76
CA ASN A 457 -13.44 10.46 -5.36
C ASN A 457 -14.06 10.18 -6.73
N LEU A 458 -13.48 9.28 -7.53
CA LEU A 458 -14.08 8.82 -8.78
C LEU A 458 -15.34 7.97 -8.53
N ILE A 459 -15.30 7.05 -7.57
CA ILE A 459 -16.48 6.25 -7.16
C ILE A 459 -17.58 7.18 -6.64
N LYS A 460 -17.23 8.17 -5.80
CA LYS A 460 -18.16 9.19 -5.30
C LYS A 460 -18.84 9.94 -6.44
N THR A 461 -18.06 10.41 -7.41
CA THR A 461 -18.55 11.18 -8.56
C THR A 461 -19.50 10.33 -9.42
N PHE A 462 -19.14 9.08 -9.69
CA PHE A 462 -20.00 8.15 -10.43
C PHE A 462 -21.28 7.81 -9.65
N GLY A 463 -21.15 7.52 -8.36
CA GLY A 463 -22.23 7.18 -7.45
C GLY A 463 -23.23 8.32 -7.24
N ALA A 464 -22.83 9.58 -7.43
CA ALA A 464 -23.71 10.75 -7.32
C ALA A 464 -24.90 10.75 -8.31
N THR A 465 -24.91 9.82 -9.27
CA THR A 465 -26.06 9.52 -10.12
C THR A 465 -27.27 8.98 -9.33
N TRP A 466 -27.03 8.34 -8.18
CA TRP A 466 -28.07 7.74 -7.33
C TRP A 466 -28.09 8.41 -5.95
N ASN A 467 -29.28 8.47 -5.34
CA ASN A 467 -29.43 9.02 -3.99
C ASN A 467 -28.76 8.15 -2.94
N SER A 468 -28.68 6.85 -3.24
CA SER A 468 -28.18 5.84 -2.35
C SER A 468 -27.52 4.73 -3.15
N TYR A 469 -26.42 4.17 -2.62
CA TYR A 469 -25.83 2.99 -3.22
C TYR A 469 -25.00 2.17 -2.22
N GLY A 470 -24.99 0.84 -2.37
CA GLY A 470 -23.98 -0.01 -1.74
C GLY A 470 -22.83 -0.35 -2.70
N ILE A 471 -21.78 -1.00 -2.18
CA ILE A 471 -20.61 -1.38 -2.99
C ILE A 471 -20.27 -2.87 -2.81
N VAL A 472 -20.05 -3.57 -3.92
CA VAL A 472 -19.30 -4.83 -4.00
C VAL A 472 -18.03 -4.57 -4.77
N ALA A 473 -16.88 -4.86 -4.17
CA ALA A 473 -15.59 -4.49 -4.71
C ALA A 473 -14.61 -5.68 -4.81
N HIS A 474 -13.71 -5.60 -5.78
CA HIS A 474 -12.60 -6.52 -5.96
C HIS A 474 -11.29 -5.81 -5.61
N SER A 475 -10.38 -6.49 -4.90
CA SER A 475 -9.01 -6.01 -4.70
C SER A 475 -8.95 -4.56 -4.18
N GLN A 476 -8.16 -3.66 -4.78
CA GLN A 476 -8.04 -2.26 -4.39
C GLN A 476 -9.39 -1.53 -4.27
N GLY A 477 -10.42 -1.92 -5.03
CA GLY A 477 -11.74 -1.32 -4.94
C GLY A 477 -12.35 -1.40 -3.54
N GLY A 478 -12.00 -2.43 -2.75
CA GLY A 478 -12.44 -2.56 -1.35
C GLY A 478 -11.82 -1.49 -0.45
N ALA A 479 -10.52 -1.20 -0.63
CA ALA A 479 -9.83 -0.14 0.08
C ALA A 479 -10.34 1.25 -0.33
N ALA A 480 -10.58 1.47 -1.63
CA ALA A 480 -11.17 2.71 -2.14
C ALA A 480 -12.59 2.94 -1.62
N ALA A 481 -13.43 1.90 -1.53
CA ALA A 481 -14.78 1.99 -0.96
C ALA A 481 -14.76 2.33 0.53
N LEU A 482 -13.85 1.72 1.29
CA LEU A 482 -13.64 2.05 2.71
C LEU A 482 -13.09 3.47 2.89
N HIS A 483 -12.18 3.91 2.02
CA HIS A 483 -11.66 5.27 2.00
C HIS A 483 -12.79 6.29 1.74
N LEU A 484 -13.61 6.03 0.71
CA LEU A 484 -14.80 6.83 0.38
C LEU A 484 -15.72 6.98 1.60
N TYR A 485 -16.15 5.86 2.18
CA TYR A 485 -17.03 5.89 3.36
C TYR A 485 -16.37 6.61 4.56
N THR A 486 -15.06 6.51 4.71
CA THR A 486 -14.38 7.12 5.85
C THR A 486 -14.29 8.63 5.73
N TYR A 487 -13.92 9.17 4.57
CA TYR A 487 -13.55 10.58 4.46
C TYR A 487 -14.58 11.47 3.76
N TYR A 488 -15.50 10.90 2.99
CA TYR A 488 -16.37 11.69 2.14
C TYR A 488 -17.84 11.33 2.33
N TRP A 489 -18.66 12.35 2.46
CA TRP A 489 -20.10 12.19 2.35
C TRP A 489 -20.50 11.85 0.92
N SER A 490 -21.31 10.80 0.76
CA SER A 490 -21.76 10.32 -0.53
C SER A 490 -23.08 9.55 -0.43
N GLY A 491 -23.62 9.06 -1.56
CA GLY A 491 -24.80 8.18 -1.56
C GLY A 491 -24.59 6.88 -0.79
N LEU A 492 -23.33 6.48 -0.54
CA LEU A 492 -23.02 5.34 0.33
C LEU A 492 -23.56 5.56 1.75
N ASP A 493 -23.55 6.79 2.26
CA ASP A 493 -24.02 7.11 3.61
C ASP A 493 -25.55 7.06 3.76
N ASN A 494 -26.27 7.01 2.64
CA ASN A 494 -27.71 6.89 2.58
C ASN A 494 -28.18 5.43 2.40
N ALA A 495 -27.26 4.51 2.12
CA ALA A 495 -27.60 3.13 1.82
C ALA A 495 -28.18 2.39 3.01
N THR A 496 -29.24 1.64 2.72
CA THR A 496 -29.95 0.82 3.71
C THR A 496 -29.82 -0.64 3.34
N GLY A 497 -29.65 -1.49 4.35
CA GLY A 497 -29.47 -2.93 4.17
C GLY A 497 -28.38 -3.50 5.09
N ALA A 498 -28.15 -4.81 4.98
CA ALA A 498 -27.31 -5.53 5.92
C ALA A 498 -25.81 -5.24 5.74
N ARG A 499 -25.34 -5.08 4.50
CA ARG A 499 -23.90 -4.96 4.19
C ARG A 499 -23.63 -3.79 3.26
N LEU A 500 -23.03 -2.75 3.84
CA LEU A 500 -22.76 -1.49 3.15
C LEU A 500 -21.65 -1.64 2.09
N ILE A 501 -20.51 -2.17 2.53
CA ILE A 501 -19.35 -2.47 1.68
C ILE A 501 -19.10 -3.96 1.75
N GLN A 502 -18.98 -4.58 0.60
CA GLN A 502 -18.57 -5.97 0.44
C GLN A 502 -17.33 -6.03 -0.43
N SER A 503 -16.35 -6.84 -0.05
CA SER A 503 -15.11 -6.96 -0.83
C SER A 503 -14.62 -8.40 -0.92
N VAL A 504 -13.87 -8.69 -1.97
CA VAL A 504 -13.21 -9.98 -2.17
C VAL A 504 -11.76 -9.76 -2.61
N GLY A 505 -10.84 -10.43 -1.93
CA GLY A 505 -9.40 -10.39 -2.22
C GLY A 505 -8.76 -9.01 -2.09
N THR A 506 -9.27 -8.13 -1.23
CA THR A 506 -8.63 -6.82 -1.01
C THR A 506 -7.36 -6.97 -0.17
N PRO A 507 -6.19 -6.50 -0.65
CA PRO A 507 -4.95 -6.47 0.14
C PRO A 507 -4.99 -5.32 1.16
N TYR A 508 -5.84 -5.43 2.19
CA TYR A 508 -6.03 -4.37 3.19
C TYR A 508 -4.73 -3.99 3.92
N GLN A 509 -3.80 -4.93 4.07
CA GLN A 509 -2.47 -4.68 4.67
C GLN A 509 -1.36 -4.58 3.62
N GLY A 510 -1.70 -4.46 2.33
CA GLY A 510 -0.77 -4.40 1.21
C GLY A 510 -0.35 -5.78 0.69
N THR A 511 0.55 -5.79 -0.29
CA THR A 511 1.14 -6.98 -0.93
C THR A 511 2.61 -6.71 -1.27
N ALA A 512 3.47 -7.74 -1.15
CA ALA A 512 4.87 -7.68 -1.60
C ALA A 512 4.99 -7.47 -3.11
N LEU A 513 3.97 -7.83 -3.89
CA LEU A 513 3.98 -7.65 -5.34
C LEU A 513 4.01 -6.17 -5.76
N ALA A 514 3.49 -5.25 -4.95
CA ALA A 514 3.49 -3.83 -5.32
C ALA A 514 4.91 -3.26 -5.45
N GLY A 515 5.83 -3.65 -4.55
CA GLY A 515 7.25 -3.28 -4.64
C GLY A 515 7.95 -3.94 -5.82
N ASN A 516 7.72 -5.25 -6.00
CA ASN A 516 8.29 -6.02 -7.11
C ASN A 516 7.82 -5.53 -8.49
N ALA A 517 6.53 -5.27 -8.64
CA ALA A 517 5.94 -4.72 -9.86
C ALA A 517 6.50 -3.32 -10.19
N ALA A 518 6.77 -2.50 -9.17
CA ALA A 518 7.40 -1.20 -9.36
C ALA A 518 8.84 -1.33 -9.87
N VAL A 519 9.64 -2.24 -9.30
CA VAL A 519 11.01 -2.52 -9.75
C VAL A 519 11.03 -3.05 -11.18
N LEU A 520 10.21 -4.04 -11.51
CA LEU A 520 10.06 -4.55 -12.89
C LEU A 520 9.57 -3.44 -13.85
N GLY A 521 8.61 -2.64 -13.41
CA GLY A 521 8.05 -1.52 -14.16
C GLY A 521 9.08 -0.43 -14.49
N SER A 522 10.05 -0.19 -13.61
CA SER A 522 11.11 0.82 -13.81
C SER A 522 12.00 0.51 -15.02
N VAL A 523 12.12 -0.76 -15.41
CA VAL A 523 12.94 -1.20 -16.55
C VAL A 523 12.10 -1.41 -17.80
N PHE A 524 10.94 -2.06 -17.68
CA PHE A 524 10.15 -2.43 -18.86
C PHE A 524 9.15 -1.35 -19.29
N GLY A 525 8.78 -0.40 -18.43
CA GLY A 525 7.76 0.61 -18.73
C GLY A 525 6.37 0.02 -19.03
N VAL A 526 6.15 -1.26 -18.72
CA VAL A 526 4.90 -2.00 -18.99
C VAL A 526 4.00 -1.95 -17.76
N GLY A 527 2.78 -1.44 -17.91
CA GLY A 527 1.74 -1.47 -16.88
C GLY A 527 1.05 -0.14 -16.61
N CYS A 528 0.21 -0.10 -15.57
CA CYS A 528 -0.54 1.11 -15.18
C CYS A 528 0.28 2.09 -14.31
N GLY A 529 1.54 1.80 -13.99
CA GLY A 529 2.41 2.61 -13.13
C GLY A 529 2.58 2.02 -11.72
N THR A 530 3.23 2.74 -10.81
CA THR A 530 3.49 2.28 -9.43
C THR A 530 2.35 2.68 -8.49
N ASN A 531 1.88 1.76 -7.64
CA ASN A 531 0.87 2.07 -6.62
C ASN A 531 1.40 1.88 -5.20
N ALA A 532 1.83 2.97 -4.59
CA ALA A 532 2.37 2.95 -3.23
C ALA A 532 1.33 2.57 -2.17
N ASN A 533 0.03 2.77 -2.40
CA ASN A 533 -1.00 2.41 -1.41
C ASN A 533 -1.19 0.89 -1.25
N LEU A 534 -0.72 0.09 -2.22
CA LEU A 534 -0.76 -1.36 -2.16
C LEU A 534 0.50 -1.98 -1.54
N THR A 535 1.53 -1.20 -1.23
CA THR A 535 2.68 -1.72 -0.47
C THR A 535 2.31 -1.93 1.00
N TYR A 536 3.08 -2.73 1.74
CA TYR A 536 2.88 -2.89 3.18
C TYR A 536 2.96 -1.58 3.94
N SER A 537 3.91 -0.71 3.59
CA SER A 537 4.07 0.59 4.24
C SER A 537 2.96 1.56 3.90
N GLY A 538 2.54 1.63 2.62
CA GLY A 538 1.46 2.52 2.19
C GLY A 538 0.10 2.08 2.71
N ALA A 539 -0.21 0.78 2.68
CA ALA A 539 -1.46 0.25 3.24
C ALA A 539 -1.53 0.45 4.77
N SER A 540 -0.42 0.25 5.48
CA SER A 540 -0.36 0.52 6.92
C SER A 540 -0.56 2.01 7.22
N SER A 541 0.12 2.90 6.48
CA SER A 541 -0.01 4.35 6.63
C SER A 541 -1.44 4.81 6.34
N TRP A 542 -2.08 4.23 5.33
CA TRP A 542 -3.50 4.44 5.04
C TRP A 542 -4.39 4.00 6.21
N LEU A 543 -4.24 2.75 6.68
CA LEU A 543 -5.04 2.17 7.77
C LEU A 543 -4.90 2.96 9.09
N ALA A 544 -3.75 3.56 9.35
CA ALA A 544 -3.52 4.45 10.49
C ALA A 544 -4.38 5.73 10.48
N GLY A 545 -5.20 5.97 9.45
CA GLY A 545 -6.24 7.00 9.42
C GLY A 545 -7.67 6.45 9.31
N ILE A 546 -7.86 5.12 9.24
CA ILE A 546 -9.17 4.50 9.07
C ILE A 546 -9.67 3.98 10.42
N PRO A 547 -10.73 4.57 11.00
CA PRO A 547 -11.19 4.18 12.32
C PRO A 547 -11.95 2.85 12.29
N THR A 548 -11.89 2.11 13.41
CA THR A 548 -12.53 0.80 13.57
C THR A 548 -14.04 0.84 13.29
N SER A 549 -14.71 1.95 13.63
CA SER A 549 -16.13 2.16 13.29
C SER A 549 -16.42 2.19 11.78
N SER A 550 -15.49 2.67 10.95
CA SER A 550 -15.59 2.59 9.48
C SER A 550 -15.24 1.21 8.97
N ARG A 551 -14.19 0.58 9.53
CA ARG A 551 -13.80 -0.81 9.18
C ARG A 551 -14.96 -1.78 9.41
N ALA A 552 -15.71 -1.60 10.49
CA ALA A 552 -16.89 -2.41 10.84
C ALA A 552 -18.03 -2.36 9.80
N LYS A 553 -17.99 -1.44 8.83
CA LYS A 553 -18.96 -1.41 7.71
C LYS A 553 -18.56 -2.30 6.53
N VAL A 554 -17.36 -2.89 6.59
CA VAL A 554 -16.82 -3.77 5.55
C VAL A 554 -17.08 -5.23 5.90
N ASN A 555 -17.66 -5.94 4.94
CA ASN A 555 -17.79 -7.39 4.95
C ASN A 555 -16.86 -7.94 3.87
N TYR A 556 -15.87 -8.76 4.24
CA TYR A 556 -14.85 -9.18 3.28
C TYR A 556 -14.68 -10.68 3.22
N TYR A 557 -14.22 -11.15 2.07
CA TYR A 557 -13.85 -12.53 1.81
C TYR A 557 -12.40 -12.58 1.34
N THR A 558 -11.67 -13.61 1.74
CA THR A 558 -10.33 -13.90 1.21
C THR A 558 -10.35 -15.22 0.45
N THR A 559 -9.41 -15.39 -0.47
CA THR A 559 -9.22 -16.64 -1.19
C THR A 559 -7.76 -17.09 -1.12
N SER A 560 -7.48 -18.31 -1.54
CA SER A 560 -6.14 -18.81 -1.81
C SER A 560 -6.20 -20.01 -2.73
N PHE A 561 -5.04 -20.45 -3.25
CA PHE A 561 -4.90 -21.78 -3.83
C PHE A 561 -5.24 -22.89 -2.83
N LYS A 562 -5.43 -24.12 -3.31
CA LYS A 562 -5.66 -25.32 -2.49
C LYS A 562 -4.35 -26.03 -2.21
N LEU A 563 -4.13 -26.58 -1.01
CA LEU A 563 -3.00 -27.51 -0.82
C LEU A 563 -3.16 -28.76 -1.71
N THR A 564 -2.14 -29.10 -2.51
CA THR A 564 -2.17 -30.32 -3.34
C THR A 564 -2.12 -31.56 -2.44
N ASN A 565 -1.32 -31.52 -1.37
CA ASN A 565 -1.35 -32.41 -0.21
C ASN A 565 -0.67 -31.70 0.98
N TRP A 566 -0.56 -32.33 2.16
CA TRP A 566 -0.04 -31.66 3.37
C TRP A 566 1.43 -31.20 3.26
N TYR A 567 2.18 -31.67 2.24
CA TYR A 567 3.61 -31.39 2.03
C TYR A 567 3.93 -30.76 0.67
N THR A 568 2.93 -30.50 -0.19
CA THR A 568 3.11 -29.76 -1.45
C THR A 568 2.00 -28.74 -1.64
N ASN A 569 2.40 -27.49 -1.77
CA ASN A 569 1.51 -26.38 -2.06
C ASN A 569 1.12 -26.41 -3.55
N ASP A 570 -0.11 -25.99 -3.83
CA ASP A 570 -0.46 -25.53 -5.17
C ASP A 570 -0.07 -24.05 -5.31
N TYR A 571 -0.31 -23.41 -6.45
CA TYR A 571 -0.03 -22.00 -6.69
C TYR A 571 -1.12 -21.39 -7.55
N CYS A 572 -1.42 -20.10 -7.33
CA CYS A 572 -2.30 -19.37 -8.24
C CYS A 572 -1.55 -18.84 -9.46
N ASN A 573 -0.33 -18.34 -9.24
CA ASN A 573 0.58 -17.93 -10.29
C ASN A 573 2.02 -18.25 -9.86
N MET A 574 2.72 -19.05 -10.67
CA MET A 574 4.05 -19.55 -10.37
C MET A 574 5.10 -18.43 -10.19
N ALA A 575 4.97 -17.31 -10.89
CA ALA A 575 5.95 -16.22 -10.80
C ALA A 575 5.78 -15.39 -9.52
N THR A 576 4.53 -15.17 -9.09
CA THR A 576 4.24 -14.40 -7.87
C THR A 576 4.41 -15.23 -6.61
N ASP A 577 4.22 -16.55 -6.68
CA ASP A 577 4.41 -17.50 -5.58
C ASP A 577 5.83 -17.47 -4.97
N LEU A 578 6.84 -17.16 -5.79
CA LEU A 578 8.23 -17.00 -5.36
C LEU A 578 8.47 -15.74 -4.51
N LEU A 579 7.52 -14.81 -4.52
CA LEU A 579 7.60 -13.50 -3.86
C LEU A 579 6.58 -13.34 -2.74
N LEU A 580 5.54 -14.16 -2.75
CA LEU A 580 4.48 -14.18 -1.75
C LEU A 580 4.72 -15.27 -0.72
N ASN A 581 4.16 -15.08 0.46
CA ASN A 581 4.11 -16.12 1.47
C ASN A 581 2.81 -16.91 1.37
N ASP A 582 2.93 -18.22 1.54
CA ASP A 582 1.79 -19.12 1.43
C ASP A 582 0.95 -19.14 2.71
N PRO A 583 -0.38 -19.37 2.60
CA PRO A 583 -1.14 -19.45 1.35
C PRO A 583 -1.48 -18.05 0.78
N GLU A 584 -1.59 -17.97 -0.54
CA GLU A 584 -1.88 -16.75 -1.31
C GLU A 584 -2.90 -16.99 -2.43
N ASP A 585 -3.46 -15.92 -2.98
CA ASP A 585 -4.46 -15.98 -4.07
C ASP A 585 -3.88 -15.65 -5.46
N GLY A 586 -2.57 -15.55 -5.62
CA GLY A 586 -1.87 -15.09 -6.82
C GLY A 586 -1.50 -13.61 -6.74
N THR A 587 -1.96 -12.88 -5.73
CA THR A 587 -1.71 -11.44 -5.59
C THR A 587 -1.55 -11.00 -4.14
N THR A 588 -2.32 -11.59 -3.23
CA THR A 588 -2.40 -11.20 -1.83
C THR A 588 -2.22 -12.42 -0.95
N GLU A 589 -1.30 -12.37 0.02
CA GLU A 589 -1.20 -13.40 1.05
C GLU A 589 -2.46 -13.41 1.92
N GLN A 590 -2.90 -14.58 2.35
CA GLN A 590 -4.10 -14.71 3.19
C GLN A 590 -4.03 -13.83 4.45
N THR A 591 -2.84 -13.72 5.06
CA THR A 591 -2.61 -12.91 6.26
C THR A 591 -2.69 -11.40 5.98
N LYS A 592 -2.34 -10.97 4.77
CA LYS A 592 -2.33 -9.56 4.34
C LYS A 592 -3.67 -9.09 3.78
N GLY A 593 -4.54 -10.03 3.39
CA GLY A 593 -5.95 -9.76 3.05
C GLY A 593 -6.86 -9.46 4.24
N GLN A 594 -6.35 -9.48 5.49
CA GLN A 594 -7.16 -9.28 6.70
C GLN A 594 -7.38 -7.80 7.04
N LEU A 595 -8.59 -7.46 7.51
CA LEU A 595 -8.93 -6.12 8.00
C LEU A 595 -9.44 -6.18 9.44
N SER A 596 -8.58 -5.85 10.39
CA SER A 596 -8.95 -5.81 11.81
C SER A 596 -10.09 -4.82 12.05
N GLY A 597 -11.13 -5.24 12.78
CA GLY A 597 -12.33 -4.47 13.05
C GLY A 597 -13.43 -4.57 11.98
N ALA A 598 -13.17 -5.22 10.85
CA ALA A 598 -14.18 -5.55 9.84
C ALA A 598 -14.79 -6.94 10.06
N ILE A 599 -15.78 -7.30 9.24
CA ILE A 599 -16.50 -8.56 9.35
C ILE A 599 -15.96 -9.54 8.28
N ASN A 600 -15.13 -10.49 8.71
CA ASN A 600 -14.67 -11.57 7.84
C ASN A 600 -15.81 -12.56 7.59
N GLN A 601 -16.25 -12.67 6.34
CA GLN A 601 -17.35 -13.54 5.92
C GLN A 601 -16.89 -14.95 5.50
N GLY A 602 -15.59 -15.20 5.51
CA GLY A 602 -15.01 -16.50 5.25
C GLY A 602 -13.82 -16.45 4.30
N HIS A 603 -13.08 -17.57 4.33
CA HIS A 603 -11.97 -17.83 3.45
C HIS A 603 -12.31 -19.03 2.54
N LYS A 604 -11.90 -18.97 1.27
CA LYS A 604 -12.14 -20.05 0.30
C LYS A 604 -10.86 -20.47 -0.41
N THR A 605 -10.52 -21.75 -0.32
CA THR A 605 -9.36 -22.35 -1.01
C THR A 605 -9.73 -22.87 -2.41
N GLY A 606 -8.73 -22.96 -3.30
CA GLY A 606 -8.89 -23.38 -4.70
C GLY A 606 -9.51 -22.29 -5.59
N TRP A 607 -9.24 -21.03 -5.27
CA TRP A 607 -9.71 -19.86 -6.01
C TRP A 607 -8.59 -18.82 -6.06
N CYS A 608 -8.36 -18.26 -7.24
CA CYS A 608 -7.31 -17.28 -7.46
C CYS A 608 -7.87 -15.87 -7.66
N HIS A 609 -7.00 -14.88 -7.61
CA HIS A 609 -7.37 -13.48 -7.63
C HIS A 609 -8.04 -13.07 -8.94
N THR A 610 -7.50 -13.54 -10.08
CA THR A 610 -7.96 -13.16 -11.42
C THR A 610 -8.21 -14.37 -12.31
N SER A 611 -8.84 -14.17 -13.47
CA SER A 611 -9.21 -15.25 -14.40
C SER A 611 -8.07 -15.77 -15.27
N SER A 612 -6.91 -15.11 -15.26
CA SER A 612 -5.71 -15.56 -15.98
C SER A 612 -4.82 -16.48 -15.12
N MET A 613 -5.23 -16.75 -13.88
CA MET A 613 -4.51 -17.61 -12.94
C MET A 613 -4.98 -19.07 -13.05
N ARG A 614 -4.28 -19.97 -12.37
CA ARG A 614 -4.50 -21.41 -12.46
C ARG A 614 -5.91 -21.85 -12.08
N ASP A 615 -6.40 -21.41 -10.92
CA ASP A 615 -7.74 -21.74 -10.42
C ASP A 615 -8.76 -20.66 -10.81
N PRO A 616 -10.08 -20.94 -10.74
CA PRO A 616 -11.11 -19.97 -11.07
C PRO A 616 -10.96 -18.64 -10.32
N ALA A 617 -11.19 -17.53 -11.04
CA ALA A 617 -11.15 -16.19 -10.47
C ALA A 617 -12.15 -16.06 -9.32
N GLN A 618 -11.73 -15.43 -8.23
CA GLN A 618 -12.54 -15.26 -7.04
C GLN A 618 -13.87 -14.59 -7.38
N THR A 619 -13.92 -13.57 -8.25
CA THR A 619 -15.16 -12.90 -8.68
C THR A 619 -16.17 -13.83 -9.36
N SER A 620 -15.76 -15.00 -9.85
CA SER A 620 -16.65 -15.90 -10.58
C SER A 620 -17.54 -16.81 -9.68
N ASP A 621 -17.29 -16.85 -8.37
CA ASP A 621 -18.03 -17.66 -7.39
C ASP A 621 -19.53 -17.30 -7.31
N SER A 622 -20.38 -18.12 -7.93
CA SER A 622 -21.83 -17.88 -7.97
C SER A 622 -22.49 -17.90 -6.59
N SER A 623 -22.06 -18.79 -5.70
CA SER A 623 -22.66 -18.95 -4.37
C SER A 623 -22.37 -17.73 -3.50
N ARG A 624 -21.10 -17.30 -3.50
CA ARG A 624 -20.69 -16.07 -2.80
C ARG A 624 -21.32 -14.83 -3.41
N ASN A 625 -21.37 -14.72 -4.74
CA ASN A 625 -22.00 -13.56 -5.40
C ASN A 625 -23.51 -13.48 -5.11
N SER A 626 -24.21 -14.61 -5.03
CA SER A 626 -25.61 -14.65 -4.61
C SER A 626 -25.78 -14.11 -3.18
N THR A 627 -24.91 -14.54 -2.26
CA THR A 627 -24.89 -14.04 -0.87
C THR A 627 -24.58 -12.55 -0.80
N MET A 628 -23.60 -12.08 -1.57
CA MET A 628 -23.27 -10.66 -1.61
C MET A 628 -24.43 -9.83 -2.17
N ASN A 629 -25.08 -10.31 -3.23
CA ASN A 629 -26.20 -9.61 -3.85
C ASN A 629 -27.42 -9.48 -2.91
N SER A 630 -27.76 -10.56 -2.20
CA SER A 630 -28.93 -10.61 -1.32
C SER A 630 -28.76 -9.77 -0.05
N ASN A 631 -27.54 -9.64 0.45
CA ASN A 631 -27.22 -8.86 1.65
C ASN A 631 -26.76 -7.43 1.37
N ALA A 632 -26.55 -7.06 0.11
CA ALA A 632 -26.05 -5.74 -0.25
C ALA A 632 -27.03 -4.63 0.15
N ALA A 633 -26.51 -3.62 0.85
CA ALA A 633 -27.19 -2.35 0.97
C ALA A 633 -27.32 -1.68 -0.41
N ARG A 634 -28.35 -0.84 -0.57
CA ARG A 634 -28.58 -0.05 -1.78
C ARG A 634 -29.10 1.32 -1.40
#